data_AF-A0A3A3GSG2-F1
#
_entry.id   AF-A0A3A3GSG2-F1
#
_cell.length_a   1.000
_cell.length_b   1.000
_cell.length_c   1.000
_cell.angle_alpha   90.00
_cell.angle_beta   90.00
_cell.angle_gamma   90.00
#
_symmetry.space_group_name_H-M   'P 1'
#
loop_
_entity.id
_entity.type
_entity.pdbx_description
1 polymer ?
#
loop_
_entity_poly.entity_id
_entity_poly.type
_entity_poly.pdbx_seq_one_letter_code
_entity_poly.pdbx_strand_id
1 'polypeptide(L)'
;MTEEDIKQFAAALAVRYQQVRDEYIQSSRKFALITASEISQKEFQETRALVEQSYAKWTLFNDVLSDLPLEIMQAFQREYEEYKT
;
A
#
# COMPACT_ATOMS: atom_id res chain seq x y z
N MET A 1 11.57 17.55 -14.57
CA MET A 1 11.72 16.14 -14.98
C MET A 1 11.38 16.04 -16.45
N THR A 2 11.99 15.13 -17.20
CA THR A 2 11.54 14.84 -18.57
C THR A 2 10.27 13.97 -18.55
N GLU A 3 9.56 13.85 -19.67
CA GLU A 3 8.38 12.97 -19.77
C GLU A 3 8.73 11.51 -19.46
N GLU A 4 9.91 11.05 -19.89
CA GLU A 4 10.41 9.70 -19.60
C GLU A 4 10.69 9.52 -18.11
N ASP A 5 11.28 10.50 -17.43
CA ASP A 5 11.49 10.45 -15.98
C ASP A 5 10.17 10.35 -15.21
N ILE A 6 9.15 11.11 -15.64
CA ILE A 6 7.82 11.09 -15.01
C ILE A 6 7.19 9.71 -15.20
N LYS A 7 7.30 9.12 -16.39
CA LYS A 7 6.77 7.80 -16.68
C LYS A 7 7.43 6.72 -15.84
N GLN A 8 8.77 6.67 -15.81
CA GLN A 8 9.51 5.68 -15.03
C GLN A 8 9.23 5.82 -13.53
N PHE A 9 9.16 7.06 -13.02
CA PHE A 9 8.80 7.33 -11.65
C PHE A 9 7.37 6.86 -11.32
N ALA A 10 6.40 7.21 -12.17
CA ALA A 10 5.00 6.81 -12.02
C ALA A 10 4.80 5.29 -12.04
N ALA A 11 5.50 4.58 -12.93
CA ALA A 11 5.47 3.12 -12.99
C ALA A 11 6.02 2.47 -11.71
N ALA A 12 7.19 2.95 -11.23
CA ALA A 12 7.76 2.48 -9.98
C ALA A 12 6.84 2.77 -8.77
N LEU A 13 6.20 3.95 -8.78
CA LEU A 13 5.24 4.37 -7.76
C LEU A 13 3.98 3.51 -7.77
N ALA A 14 3.45 3.15 -8.95
CA ALA A 14 2.31 2.25 -9.11
C ALA A 14 2.58 0.86 -8.53
N VAL A 15 3.75 0.28 -8.84
CA VAL A 15 4.17 -1.00 -8.26
C VAL A 15 4.27 -0.91 -6.75
N ARG A 16 4.89 0.16 -6.23
CA ARG A 16 5.06 0.34 -4.78
C ARG A 16 3.73 0.53 -4.07
N TYR A 17 2.80 1.28 -4.66
CA TYR A 17 1.46 1.47 -4.13
C TYR A 17 0.72 0.14 -4.00
N GLN A 18 0.77 -0.73 -5.02
CA GLN A 18 0.16 -2.05 -4.94
C GLN A 18 0.77 -2.87 -3.80
N GLN A 19 2.10 -2.91 -3.69
CA GLN A 19 2.78 -3.66 -2.63
C GLN A 19 2.33 -3.22 -1.23
N VAL A 20 2.27 -1.91 -0.98
CA VAL A 20 1.83 -1.37 0.33
C VAL A 20 0.36 -1.72 0.59
N ARG A 21 -0.50 -1.63 -0.44
CA ARG A 21 -1.90 -2.04 -0.34
C ARG A 21 -2.04 -3.52 0.01
N ASP A 22 -1.27 -4.38 -0.65
CA ASP A 22 -1.32 -5.83 -0.43
C ASP A 22 -0.76 -6.22 0.94
N GLU A 23 0.31 -5.56 1.41
CA GLU A 23 0.82 -5.71 2.79
C GLU A 23 -0.29 -5.44 3.82
N TYR A 24 -1.04 -4.35 3.64
CA TYR A 24 -2.17 -4.00 4.53
C TYR A 24 -3.33 -5.01 4.44
N ILE A 25 -3.72 -5.41 3.23
CA ILE A 25 -4.80 -6.40 3.04
C ILE A 25 -4.43 -7.74 3.66
N GLN A 26 -3.20 -8.22 3.44
CA GLN A 26 -2.73 -9.51 3.95
C GLN A 26 -2.67 -9.52 5.48
N SER A 27 -2.09 -8.48 6.08
CA SER A 27 -2.04 -8.36 7.55
C SER A 27 -3.44 -8.25 8.15
N SER A 28 -4.35 -7.48 7.53
CA SER A 28 -5.75 -7.36 7.98
C SER A 28 -6.50 -8.68 7.91
N ARG A 29 -6.34 -9.44 6.82
CA ARG A 29 -6.91 -10.79 6.69
C ARG A 29 -6.37 -11.74 7.74
N LYS A 30 -5.05 -11.72 7.99
CA LYS A 30 -4.42 -12.53 9.02
C LYS A 30 -5.00 -12.20 10.40
N PHE A 31 -5.16 -10.91 10.73
CA PHE A 31 -5.74 -10.46 11.99
C PHE A 31 -7.21 -10.89 12.17
N ALA A 32 -8.02 -10.83 11.11
CA ALA A 32 -9.40 -11.28 11.15
C ALA A 32 -9.51 -12.80 11.45
N LEU A 33 -8.66 -13.61 10.80
CA LEU A 33 -8.61 -15.06 11.06
C LEU A 33 -8.17 -15.38 12.50
N ILE A 34 -7.18 -14.62 12.97
CA ILE A 34 -6.61 -14.74 14.32
C ILE A 34 -7.65 -14.38 15.38
N THR A 35 -8.37 -13.28 15.20
CA THR A 35 -9.44 -12.84 16.12
C THR A 35 -10.61 -13.84 16.19
N ALA A 36 -10.84 -14.59 15.11
CA ALA A 36 -11.88 -15.63 15.06
C ALA A 36 -11.45 -16.99 15.65
N SER A 37 -10.18 -17.15 16.06
CA SER A 37 -9.60 -18.41 16.53
C SER A 37 -9.21 -18.35 18.01
N GLU A 38 -9.20 -19.50 18.71
CA GLU A 38 -8.68 -19.63 20.09
C GLU A 38 -7.14 -19.72 20.11
N ILE A 39 -6.48 -18.65 19.69
CA ILE A 39 -5.01 -18.55 19.60
C ILE A 39 -4.41 -17.85 20.82
N SER A 40 -3.07 -17.91 20.93
CA SER A 40 -2.37 -17.31 22.05
C SER A 40 -2.47 -15.78 22.04
N GLN A 41 -2.50 -15.18 23.23
CA GLN A 41 -2.47 -13.73 23.40
C GLN A 41 -1.25 -13.09 22.72
N LYS A 42 -0.12 -13.81 22.66
CA LYS A 42 1.09 -13.37 21.98
C LYS A 42 0.89 -13.21 20.47
N GLU A 43 0.33 -14.21 19.80
CA GLU A 43 0.05 -14.17 18.35
C GLU A 43 -0.95 -13.08 17.98
N PHE A 44 -1.93 -12.84 18.85
CA PHE A 44 -2.86 -11.73 18.70
C PHE A 44 -2.15 -10.37 18.74
N GLN A 45 -1.28 -10.14 19.73
CA GLN A 45 -0.54 -8.87 19.85
C GLN A 45 0.43 -8.65 18.68
N GLU A 46 1.15 -9.70 18.27
CA GLU A 46 2.07 -9.62 17.12
C GLU A 46 1.33 -9.28 15.83
N THR A 47 0.17 -9.91 15.60
CA THR A 47 -0.60 -9.66 14.38
C THR A 47 -1.28 -8.30 14.42
N ARG A 48 -1.73 -7.85 15.59
CA ARG A 48 -2.23 -6.48 15.77
C ARG A 48 -1.17 -5.45 15.41
N ALA A 49 0.05 -5.60 15.93
CA ALA A 49 1.16 -4.69 15.63
C ALA A 49 1.49 -4.66 14.14
N LEU A 50 1.43 -5.81 13.46
CA LEU A 50 1.63 -5.89 12.00
C LEU A 50 0.56 -5.12 11.22
N VAL A 51 -0.72 -5.20 11.63
CA VAL A 51 -1.81 -4.43 11.01
C VAL A 51 -1.66 -2.94 11.27
N GLU A 52 -1.33 -2.53 12.49
CA GLU A 52 -1.12 -1.12 12.83
C GLU A 52 0.03 -0.53 11.99
N GLN A 53 1.13 -1.27 11.83
CA GLN A 53 2.27 -0.85 11.01
C GLN A 53 1.93 -0.78 9.51
N SER A 54 1.26 -1.80 8.95
CA SER A 54 0.91 -1.81 7.53
C SER A 54 -0.15 -0.75 7.19
N TYR A 55 -1.09 -0.49 8.10
CA TYR A 55 -2.05 0.60 7.99
C TYR A 55 -1.35 1.96 8.02
N ALA A 56 -0.42 2.18 8.95
CA ALA A 56 0.34 3.42 9.01
C ALA A 56 1.13 3.68 7.71
N LYS A 57 1.79 2.65 7.15
CA LYS A 57 2.44 2.75 5.84
C LYS A 57 1.46 3.10 4.73
N TRP A 58 0.31 2.43 4.70
CA TRP A 58 -0.74 2.67 3.70
C TRP A 58 -1.25 4.10 3.76
N THR A 59 -1.60 4.60 4.95
CA THR A 59 -2.07 5.98 5.13
C THR A 59 -1.02 6.98 4.70
N LEU A 60 0.22 6.85 5.19
CA LEU A 60 1.32 7.75 4.82
C LEU A 60 1.55 7.76 3.30
N PHE A 61 1.47 6.61 2.65
CA PHE A 61 1.63 6.53 1.20
C PHE A 61 0.51 7.26 0.45
N ASN A 62 -0.73 7.16 0.92
CA ASN A 62 -1.86 7.91 0.34
C ASN A 62 -1.73 9.42 0.58
N ASP A 63 -1.23 9.83 1.74
CA ASP A 63 -0.98 11.25 2.04
C ASP A 63 0.07 11.81 1.06
N VAL A 64 1.21 11.13 0.92
CA VAL A 64 2.26 11.52 -0.02
C VAL A 64 1.77 11.52 -1.47
N LEU A 65 0.94 10.53 -1.86
CA LEU A 65 0.31 10.52 -3.17
C LEU A 65 -0.52 11.79 -3.38
N SER A 66 -1.34 12.17 -2.40
CA SER A 66 -2.23 13.34 -2.52
C SER A 66 -1.49 14.67 -2.70
N ASP A 67 -0.23 14.72 -2.26
CA ASP A 67 0.65 15.89 -2.39
C ASP A 67 1.45 15.93 -3.70
N LEU A 68 1.32 14.92 -4.58
CA LEU A 68 2.07 14.88 -5.83
C LEU A 68 1.60 15.96 -6.82
N PRO A 69 2.53 16.54 -7.62
CA PRO A 69 2.19 17.37 -8.76
C PRO A 69 1.20 16.67 -9.70
N LEU A 70 0.26 17.43 -10.27
CA LEU A 70 -0.83 16.89 -11.10
C LEU A 70 -0.33 16.00 -12.24
N GLU A 71 0.75 16.39 -12.91
CA GLU A 71 1.36 15.63 -14.01
C GLU A 71 1.84 14.24 -13.57
N ILE A 72 2.42 14.15 -12.37
CA ILE A 72 2.89 12.89 -11.78
C ILE A 72 1.70 12.06 -11.32
N MET A 73 0.68 12.67 -10.71
CA MET A 73 -0.54 11.98 -10.30
C MET A 73 -1.27 11.36 -11.50
N GLN A 74 -1.38 12.09 -12.61
CA GLN A 74 -1.99 11.57 -13.85
C GLN A 74 -1.17 10.44 -14.47
N ALA A 75 0.16 10.55 -14.47
CA ALA A 75 1.03 9.47 -14.91
C ALA A 75 0.86 8.23 -14.02
N PHE A 76 0.87 8.40 -12.69
CA PHE A 76 0.64 7.33 -11.71
C PHE A 76 -0.70 6.62 -11.94
N GLN A 77 -1.79 7.36 -12.14
CA GLN A 77 -3.12 6.77 -12.36
C GLN A 77 -3.13 5.88 -13.61
N ARG A 78 -2.49 6.32 -14.70
CA ARG A 78 -2.38 5.52 -15.94
C ARG A 78 -1.57 4.25 -15.70
N GLU A 79 -0.36 4.38 -15.18
CA GLU A 79 0.54 3.25 -14.93
C GLU A 79 -0.07 2.26 -13.92
N TYR A 80 -0.84 2.74 -12.94
CA TYR A 80 -1.50 1.89 -11.96
C TYR A 80 -2.70 1.13 -12.54
N GLU A 81 -3.50 1.74 -13.42
CA GLU A 81 -4.56 1.02 -14.12
C GLU A 81 -3.99 -0.02 -15.11
N GLU A 82 -2.91 0.31 -15.82
CA GLU A 82 -2.19 -0.64 -16.68
C GLU A 82 -1.62 -1.81 -15.87
N TYR A 83 -1.05 -1.54 -14.70
CA TYR A 83 -0.49 -2.58 -13.83
C TYR A 83 -1.54 -3.54 -13.24
N LYS A 84 -2.79 -3.10 -13.08
CA LYS A 84 -3.89 -3.96 -12.58
C LYS A 84 -4.49 -4.89 -13.64
N THR A 85 -4.29 -4.59 -14.92
CA THR A 85 -4.91 -5.27 -16.07
C THR A 85 -4.12 -6.52 -16.44
#